data_AF-A0A382WKJ5-F1
#
_entry.id   AF-A0A382WKJ5-F1
#
_cell.length_a   1.000
_cell.length_b   1.000
_cell.length_c   1.000
_cell.angle_alpha   90.00
_cell.angle_beta   90.00
_cell.angle_gamma   90.00
#
_symmetry.space_group_name_H-M   'P 1'
#
loop_
_entity.id
_entity.type
_entity.pdbx_description
1 polymer ?
#
loop_
_entity_poly.entity_id
_entity_poly.type
_entity_poly.pdbx_seq_one_letter_code
_entity_poly.pdbx_strand_id
1 'polypeptide(L)'
;NETSNPEGELAQLLDQFLFPNETETPSEALVELGKLDLALGPKIVNASLPWFLLFADQPEKLPGRLQADHPADKIRTAQEILSNLRPRLEDLAGKQGNSGGTARELLLGLDISSHALSKGLAMLGKESADVLYSDRDLVDRYRETWLERARPGGLEESANLLRDALAR
;
A
#
# COMPACT_ATOMS: atom_id res chain seq x y z
N ASN A 1 15.08 7.78 33.17
CA ASN A 1 14.37 6.68 32.50
C ASN A 1 13.90 7.18 31.15
N GLU A 2 14.81 7.16 30.18
CA GLU A 2 14.50 7.47 28.79
C GLU A 2 13.67 6.31 28.24
N THR A 3 12.41 6.59 27.90
CA THR A 3 11.57 5.69 27.13
C THR A 3 12.12 5.64 25.71
N SER A 4 12.91 4.60 25.41
CA SER A 4 13.23 4.19 24.03
C SER A 4 11.94 4.16 23.21
N ASN A 5 11.99 4.74 22.00
CA ASN A 5 10.93 4.63 21.00
C ASN A 5 11.46 3.69 19.91
N PRO A 6 11.22 2.37 20.00
CA PRO A 6 11.81 1.38 19.09
C PRO A 6 11.49 1.64 17.62
N GLU A 7 10.36 2.29 17.34
CA GLU A 7 9.90 2.59 15.98
C GLU A 7 10.64 3.80 15.41
N GLY A 8 10.85 4.84 16.23
CA GLY A 8 11.71 5.96 15.88
C GLY A 8 13.17 5.51 15.65
N GLU A 9 13.65 4.58 16.49
CA GLU A 9 14.96 3.95 16.31
C GLU A 9 15.03 3.13 15.01
N LEU A 10 13.98 2.36 14.68
CA LEU A 10 13.92 1.61 13.42
C LEU A 10 13.93 2.53 12.20
N ALA A 11 13.13 3.61 12.21
CA ALA A 11 13.13 4.56 11.10
C ALA A 11 14.51 5.20 10.89
N GLN A 12 15.17 5.60 11.98
CA GLN A 12 16.54 6.15 11.92
C GLN A 12 17.56 5.15 11.37
N LEU A 13 17.44 3.87 11.73
CA LEU A 13 18.29 2.83 11.17
C LEU A 13 18.02 2.66 9.67
N LEU A 14 16.75 2.61 9.26
CA LEU A 14 16.38 2.54 7.84
C LEU A 14 16.96 3.72 7.04
N ASP A 15 16.93 4.94 7.59
CA ASP A 15 17.53 6.11 6.95
C ASP A 15 19.03 5.92 6.70
N GLN A 16 19.75 5.49 7.72
CA GLN A 16 21.21 5.30 7.65
C GLN A 16 21.60 4.21 6.65
N PHE A 17 20.83 3.11 6.56
CA PHE A 17 21.16 1.97 5.73
C PHE A 17 20.65 2.07 4.28
N LEU A 18 19.46 2.63 4.08
CA LEU A 18 18.79 2.65 2.76
C LEU A 18 19.00 3.97 2.01
N PHE A 19 19.17 5.07 2.73
CA PHE A 19 19.23 6.42 2.16
C PHE A 19 20.48 7.18 2.65
N PRO A 20 21.69 6.61 2.50
CA PRO A 20 22.89 7.26 3.00
C PRO A 20 23.09 8.62 2.30
N ASN A 21 23.28 9.66 3.10
CA ASN A 21 23.46 11.06 2.68
C ASN A 21 22.19 11.78 2.19
N GLU A 22 20.99 11.22 2.41
CA GLU A 22 19.73 11.92 2.15
C GLU A 22 19.16 12.49 3.46
N THR A 23 18.70 13.75 3.43
CA THR A 23 18.22 14.46 4.64
C THR A 23 16.74 14.27 4.91
N GLU A 24 16.00 13.79 3.93
CA GLU A 24 14.57 13.53 4.03
C GLU A 24 14.26 12.20 3.34
N THR A 25 13.58 11.31 4.05
CA THR A 25 13.43 9.91 3.67
C THR A 25 11.99 9.42 3.90
N PRO A 26 11.59 8.34 3.20
CA PRO A 26 10.28 7.74 3.40
C PRO A 26 10.24 6.72 4.56
N SER A 27 11.31 6.55 5.35
CA SER A 27 11.42 5.42 6.31
C SER A 27 10.34 5.40 7.39
N GLU A 28 9.99 6.55 7.98
CA GLU A 28 8.90 6.59 8.96
C GLU A 28 7.56 6.24 8.29
N ALA A 29 7.31 6.71 7.07
CA ALA A 29 6.10 6.37 6.32
C ALA A 29 6.05 4.87 5.99
N LEU A 30 7.20 4.25 5.70
CA LEU A 30 7.32 2.81 5.51
C LEU A 30 7.01 2.03 6.79
N VAL A 31 7.52 2.48 7.94
CA VAL A 31 7.21 1.87 9.25
C VAL A 31 5.72 1.97 9.56
N GLU A 32 5.11 3.14 9.36
CA GLU A 32 3.66 3.32 9.54
C GLU A 32 2.83 2.47 8.58
N LEU A 33 3.24 2.36 7.30
CA LEU A 33 2.58 1.47 6.35
C LEU A 33 2.64 0.00 6.80
N GLY A 34 3.76 -0.43 7.38
CA GLY A 34 3.90 -1.77 7.95
C GLY A 34 2.94 -2.06 9.12
N LYS A 35 2.40 -1.03 9.77
CA LYS A 35 1.40 -1.17 10.85
C LYS A 35 -0.03 -1.31 10.33
N LEU A 36 -0.28 -1.12 9.03
CA LEU A 36 -1.62 -1.19 8.46
C LEU A 36 -2.34 -2.50 8.81
N ASP A 37 -1.61 -3.62 8.81
CA ASP A 37 -2.18 -4.93 9.15
C ASP A 37 -2.72 -4.99 10.59
N LEU A 38 -2.18 -4.17 11.52
CA LEU A 38 -2.69 -4.08 12.90
C LEU A 38 -4.07 -3.42 12.96
N ALA A 39 -4.34 -2.47 12.06
CA ALA A 39 -5.63 -1.81 11.95
C ALA A 39 -6.68 -2.69 11.27
N LEU A 40 -6.26 -3.61 10.41
CA LEU A 40 -7.14 -4.39 9.55
C LEU A 40 -7.72 -5.64 10.20
N GLY A 41 -7.26 -6.06 11.37
CA GLY A 41 -7.83 -7.17 12.13
C GLY A 41 -6.86 -8.35 12.27
N PRO A 42 -7.34 -9.61 12.20
CA PRO A 42 -6.46 -10.76 12.39
C PRO A 42 -5.42 -10.82 11.27
N LYS A 43 -4.21 -11.25 11.65
CA LYS A 43 -3.10 -11.42 10.72
C LYS A 43 -3.45 -12.45 9.65
N ILE A 44 -3.26 -12.07 8.38
CA ILE A 44 -3.29 -13.00 7.26
C ILE A 44 -1.87 -13.56 7.07
N VAL A 45 -1.74 -14.87 7.06
CA VAL A 45 -0.43 -15.52 6.90
C VAL A 45 0.07 -15.31 5.47
N ASN A 46 1.27 -14.75 5.33
CA ASN A 46 1.96 -14.50 4.05
C ASN A 46 1.22 -13.55 3.09
N ALA A 47 0.30 -12.72 3.58
CA ALA A 47 -0.39 -11.71 2.77
C ALA A 47 -0.86 -10.54 3.64
N SER A 48 -1.19 -9.44 2.99
CA SER A 48 -1.95 -8.34 3.58
C SER A 48 -3.40 -8.40 3.09
N LEU A 49 -4.32 -7.75 3.79
CA LEU A 49 -5.73 -7.70 3.35
C LEU A 49 -5.88 -7.03 1.96
N PRO A 50 -5.21 -5.91 1.63
CA PRO A 50 -5.27 -5.35 0.28
C PRO A 50 -4.83 -6.34 -0.80
N TRP A 51 -3.77 -7.12 -0.55
CA TRP A 51 -3.34 -8.17 -1.46
C TRP A 51 -4.41 -9.25 -1.58
N PHE A 52 -4.97 -9.70 -0.46
CA PHE A 52 -5.99 -10.76 -0.45
C PHE A 52 -7.27 -10.33 -1.18
N LEU A 53 -7.68 -9.06 -1.06
CA LEU A 53 -8.84 -8.50 -1.76
C LEU A 53 -8.68 -8.51 -3.28
N LEU A 54 -7.46 -8.33 -3.80
CA LEU A 54 -7.19 -8.30 -5.24
C LEU A 54 -6.85 -9.68 -5.81
N PHE A 55 -6.11 -10.49 -5.06
CA PHE A 55 -5.44 -11.69 -5.59
C PHE A 55 -5.84 -13.00 -4.92
N ALA A 56 -6.92 -13.03 -4.12
CA ALA A 56 -7.40 -14.29 -3.54
C ALA A 56 -7.68 -15.36 -4.62
N ASP A 57 -7.19 -16.58 -4.38
CA ASP A 57 -7.46 -17.75 -5.23
C ASP A 57 -8.95 -18.13 -5.26
N GLN A 58 -9.70 -17.76 -4.21
CA GLN A 58 -11.11 -18.09 -3.99
C GLN A 58 -11.90 -16.81 -3.67
N PRO A 59 -12.07 -15.90 -4.65
CA PRO A 59 -12.70 -14.60 -4.43
C PRO A 59 -14.15 -14.71 -3.92
N GLU A 60 -14.85 -15.80 -4.24
CA GLU A 60 -16.20 -16.08 -3.78
C GLU A 60 -16.32 -16.23 -2.26
N LYS A 61 -15.20 -16.54 -1.58
CA LYS A 61 -15.15 -16.65 -0.11
C LYS A 61 -14.81 -15.33 0.59
N LEU A 62 -14.44 -14.29 -0.17
CA LEU A 62 -14.06 -12.99 0.40
C LEU A 62 -15.18 -12.38 1.25
N PRO A 63 -16.45 -12.29 0.79
CA PRO A 63 -17.49 -11.61 1.57
C PRO A 63 -17.69 -12.22 2.96
N GLY A 64 -17.72 -13.56 3.06
CA GLY A 64 -17.87 -14.26 4.33
C GLY A 64 -16.68 -14.05 5.27
N ARG A 65 -15.45 -14.03 4.73
CA ARG A 65 -14.24 -13.74 5.52
C ARG A 65 -14.20 -12.28 5.99
N LEU A 66 -14.51 -11.33 5.12
CA LEU A 66 -14.56 -9.91 5.48
C LEU A 66 -15.56 -9.67 6.61
N GLN A 67 -16.74 -10.27 6.52
CA GLN A 67 -17.77 -10.10 7.55
C GLN A 67 -17.35 -10.67 8.92
N ALA A 68 -16.57 -11.75 8.94
CA ALA A 68 -16.10 -12.37 10.18
C ALA A 68 -14.89 -11.65 10.79
N ASP A 69 -13.92 -11.29 9.96
CA ASP A 69 -12.57 -10.98 10.41
C ASP A 69 -12.19 -9.50 10.20
N HIS A 70 -12.77 -8.84 9.19
CA HIS A 70 -12.38 -7.52 8.71
C HIS A 70 -13.59 -6.59 8.53
N PRO A 71 -14.28 -6.21 9.64
CA PRO A 71 -15.47 -5.38 9.56
C PRO A 71 -15.18 -3.99 8.96
N ALA A 72 -16.22 -3.37 8.40
CA ALA A 72 -16.10 -2.16 7.59
C ALA A 72 -15.47 -0.96 8.31
N ASP A 73 -15.63 -0.86 9.63
CA ASP A 73 -14.98 0.15 10.46
C ASP A 73 -13.44 0.04 10.42
N LYS A 74 -12.90 -1.19 10.53
CA LYS A 74 -11.45 -1.43 10.41
C LYS A 74 -10.91 -1.08 9.03
N ILE A 75 -11.67 -1.41 7.98
CA ILE A 75 -11.30 -1.06 6.61
C ILE A 75 -11.25 0.46 6.43
N ARG A 76 -12.22 1.20 7.00
CA ARG A 76 -12.22 2.66 6.97
C ARG A 76 -11.05 3.26 7.74
N THR A 77 -10.75 2.76 8.94
CA THR A 77 -9.56 3.18 9.70
C THR A 77 -8.29 2.95 8.89
N ALA A 78 -8.16 1.84 8.17
CA ALA A 78 -7.04 1.61 7.28
C ALA A 78 -6.98 2.62 6.13
N GLN A 79 -8.11 2.96 5.50
CA GLN A 79 -8.15 4.02 4.47
C GLN A 79 -7.72 5.39 5.02
N GLU A 80 -8.13 5.72 6.25
CA GLU A 80 -7.69 6.96 6.93
C GLU A 80 -6.17 6.97 7.16
N ILE A 81 -5.59 5.85 7.60
CA ILE A 81 -4.14 5.70 7.76
C ILE A 81 -3.43 5.94 6.41
N LEU A 82 -3.88 5.28 5.33
CA LEU A 82 -3.28 5.48 4.00
C LEU A 82 -3.39 6.94 3.53
N SER A 83 -4.55 7.58 3.77
CA SER A 83 -4.77 8.98 3.42
C SER A 83 -3.85 9.93 4.21
N ASN A 84 -3.56 9.62 5.47
CA ASN A 84 -2.68 10.44 6.31
C ASN A 84 -1.20 10.31 5.92
N LEU A 85 -0.79 9.17 5.36
CA LEU A 85 0.58 8.96 4.88
C LEU A 85 0.87 9.67 3.56
N ARG A 86 -0.17 9.86 2.72
CA ARG A 86 -0.03 10.39 1.36
C ARG A 86 0.69 11.74 1.27
N PRO A 87 0.29 12.81 1.98
CA PRO A 87 0.89 14.14 1.77
C PRO A 87 2.41 14.16 1.99
N ARG A 88 2.88 13.37 2.96
CA ARG A 88 4.31 13.22 3.25
C ARG A 88 5.05 12.54 2.10
N LEU A 89 4.48 11.47 1.54
CA LEU A 89 5.09 10.76 0.43
C LEU A 89 5.02 11.57 -0.88
N GLU A 90 3.98 12.37 -1.08
CA GLU A 90 3.87 13.27 -2.25
C GLU A 90 4.95 14.35 -2.26
N ASP A 91 5.27 14.94 -1.10
CA ASP A 91 6.39 15.90 -0.99
C ASP A 91 7.74 15.24 -1.36
N LEU A 92 7.98 14.03 -0.86
CA LEU A 92 9.21 13.27 -1.14
C LEU A 92 9.30 12.79 -2.59
N ALA A 93 8.18 12.39 -3.20
CA ALA A 93 8.14 11.82 -4.54
C ALA A 93 8.62 12.78 -5.63
N GLY A 94 8.51 14.10 -5.39
CA GLY A 94 9.04 15.14 -6.27
C GLY A 94 10.56 15.30 -6.22
N LYS A 95 11.23 14.67 -5.25
CA LYS A 95 12.68 14.77 -5.06
C LYS A 95 13.44 13.79 -5.95
N GLN A 96 14.67 14.16 -6.28
CA GLN A 96 15.60 13.28 -6.99
C GLN A 96 16.29 12.33 -6.00
N GLY A 97 16.82 11.20 -6.48
CA GLY A 97 17.54 10.23 -5.65
C GLY A 97 16.66 9.07 -5.17
N ASN A 98 17.21 8.27 -4.25
CA ASN A 98 16.58 7.03 -3.82
C ASN A 98 15.33 7.29 -3.00
N SER A 99 15.31 8.30 -2.12
CA SER A 99 14.10 8.62 -1.35
C SER A 99 12.93 9.00 -2.23
N GLY A 100 13.17 9.77 -3.30
CA GLY A 100 12.13 10.14 -4.25
C GLY A 100 11.58 8.95 -5.03
N GLY A 101 12.47 8.06 -5.51
CA GLY A 101 12.07 6.82 -6.16
C GLY A 101 11.27 5.89 -5.23
N THR A 102 11.76 5.66 -4.01
CA THR A 102 11.05 4.85 -3.02
C THR A 102 9.72 5.49 -2.61
N ALA A 103 9.64 6.82 -2.49
CA ALA A 103 8.38 7.49 -2.20
C ALA A 103 7.35 7.30 -3.32
N ARG A 104 7.76 7.34 -4.60
CA ARG A 104 6.88 7.01 -5.73
C ARG A 104 6.39 5.57 -5.70
N GLU A 105 7.26 4.61 -5.37
CA GLU A 105 6.89 3.21 -5.19
C GLU A 105 5.88 3.03 -4.05
N LEU A 106 6.10 3.69 -2.91
CA LEU A 106 5.18 3.64 -1.77
C LEU A 106 3.83 4.27 -2.09
N LEU A 107 3.80 5.41 -2.81
CA LEU A 107 2.56 6.04 -3.26
C LEU A 107 1.75 5.08 -4.14
N LEU A 108 2.38 4.40 -5.10
CA LEU A 108 1.71 3.39 -5.91
C LEU A 108 1.14 2.26 -5.03
N GLY A 109 1.89 1.81 -4.02
CA GLY A 109 1.42 0.85 -3.03
C GLY A 109 0.19 1.33 -2.25
N LEU A 110 0.18 2.60 -1.81
CA LEU A 110 -0.97 3.22 -1.14
C LEU A 110 -2.18 3.29 -2.06
N ASP A 111 -1.97 3.61 -3.33
CA ASP A 111 -3.02 3.76 -4.34
C ASP A 111 -3.71 2.43 -4.65
N ILE A 112 -2.91 1.39 -4.92
CA ILE A 112 -3.41 0.03 -5.14
C ILE A 112 -4.12 -0.48 -3.88
N SER A 113 -3.54 -0.22 -2.70
CA SER A 113 -4.14 -0.67 -1.43
C SER A 113 -5.46 0.03 -1.14
N SER A 114 -5.56 1.34 -1.38
CA SER A 114 -6.80 2.11 -1.21
C SER A 114 -7.89 1.60 -2.14
N HIS A 115 -7.53 1.29 -3.39
CA HIS A 115 -8.45 0.72 -4.36
C HIS A 115 -8.96 -0.67 -3.90
N ALA A 116 -8.06 -1.53 -3.43
CA ALA A 116 -8.42 -2.84 -2.88
C ALA A 116 -9.38 -2.72 -1.68
N LEU A 117 -9.09 -1.82 -0.73
CA LEU A 117 -9.93 -1.59 0.45
C LEU A 117 -11.31 -1.04 0.07
N SER A 118 -11.41 -0.15 -0.92
CA SER A 118 -12.70 0.31 -1.46
C SER A 118 -13.53 -0.84 -2.02
N LYS A 119 -12.92 -1.80 -2.73
CA LYS A 119 -13.62 -3.03 -3.14
C LYS A 119 -14.09 -3.86 -1.96
N GLY A 120 -13.27 -3.98 -0.92
CA GLY A 120 -13.66 -4.66 0.33
C GLY A 120 -14.90 -4.05 0.98
N LEU A 121 -15.01 -2.72 1.01
CA LEU A 121 -16.23 -2.04 1.48
C LEU A 121 -17.45 -2.31 0.60
N ALA A 122 -17.27 -2.28 -0.73
CA ALA A 122 -18.34 -2.60 -1.68
C ALA A 122 -18.85 -4.04 -1.50
N MET A 123 -17.96 -5.01 -1.28
CA MET A 123 -18.33 -6.42 -0.99
C MET A 123 -19.16 -6.56 0.30
N LEU A 124 -18.97 -5.67 1.26
CA LEU A 124 -19.75 -5.60 2.51
C LEU A 124 -21.06 -4.79 2.36
N GLY A 125 -21.40 -4.34 1.15
CA GLY A 125 -22.56 -3.48 0.88
C GLY A 125 -22.45 -2.12 1.55
N LYS A 126 -21.23 -1.62 1.77
CA LYS A 126 -20.96 -0.31 2.36
C LYS A 126 -20.52 0.66 1.28
N GLU A 127 -20.82 1.94 1.52
CA GLU A 127 -20.28 3.03 0.73
C GLU A 127 -18.74 2.97 0.79
N SER A 128 -18.14 2.90 -0.40
CA SER A 128 -16.71 2.93 -0.62
C SER A 128 -16.25 4.37 -0.79
N ALA A 129 -15.07 4.69 -0.27
CA ALA A 129 -14.43 5.96 -0.59
C ALA A 129 -14.12 6.07 -2.09
N ASP A 130 -14.18 7.28 -2.63
CA ASP A 130 -13.73 7.58 -3.98
C ASP A 130 -12.26 7.20 -4.12
N VAL A 131 -11.96 6.42 -5.17
CA VAL A 131 -10.59 6.08 -5.53
C VAL A 131 -10.00 7.21 -6.37
N LEU A 132 -8.76 7.60 -6.06
CA LEU A 132 -8.10 8.73 -6.72
C LEU A 132 -7.72 8.44 -8.18
N TYR A 133 -7.51 7.16 -8.51
CA TYR A 133 -7.02 6.70 -9.80
C TYR A 133 -7.93 5.61 -10.36
N SER A 134 -8.13 5.63 -11.68
CA SER A 134 -8.81 4.53 -12.37
C SER A 134 -7.90 3.30 -12.44
N ASP A 135 -8.48 2.13 -12.68
CA ASP A 135 -7.72 0.88 -12.85
C ASP A 135 -6.63 1.00 -13.91
N ARG A 136 -6.95 1.70 -15.01
CA ARG A 136 -6.00 1.94 -16.09
C ARG A 136 -4.83 2.79 -15.61
N ASP A 137 -5.11 3.87 -14.90
CA ASP A 137 -4.08 4.77 -14.39
C ASP A 137 -3.14 4.04 -13.41
N LEU A 138 -3.69 3.15 -12.56
CA LEU A 138 -2.90 2.32 -11.64
C LEU A 138 -1.96 1.36 -12.38
N VAL A 139 -2.45 0.71 -13.43
CA VAL A 139 -1.62 -0.22 -14.23
C VAL A 139 -0.54 0.54 -15.00
N ASP A 140 -0.85 1.70 -15.56
CA ASP A 140 0.13 2.52 -16.28
C ASP A 140 1.22 3.05 -15.33
N ARG A 141 0.84 3.55 -14.15
CA ARG A 141 1.81 3.95 -13.10
C ARG A 141 2.62 2.79 -12.57
N TYR A 142 2.04 1.59 -12.48
CA TYR A 142 2.77 0.37 -12.15
C TYR A 142 3.85 0.07 -13.18
N ARG A 143 3.55 0.23 -14.47
CA ARG A 143 4.53 0.03 -15.54
C ARG A 143 5.68 1.03 -15.47
N GLU A 144 5.36 2.30 -15.31
CA GLU A 144 6.36 3.38 -15.18
C GLU A 144 7.29 3.10 -14.00
N THR A 145 6.71 2.82 -12.83
CA THR A 145 7.45 2.51 -11.60
C THR A 145 8.34 1.28 -11.75
N TRP A 146 7.87 0.24 -12.45
CA TRP A 146 8.70 -0.94 -12.73
C TRP A 146 9.93 -0.61 -13.57
N LEU A 147 9.74 0.17 -14.63
CA LEU A 147 10.81 0.52 -15.58
C LEU A 147 11.85 1.46 -14.97
N GLU A 148 11.49 2.21 -13.92
CA GLU A 148 12.46 3.00 -13.12
C GLU A 148 13.43 2.09 -12.34
N ARG A 149 12.98 0.90 -11.90
CA ARG A 149 13.74 0.03 -10.98
C ARG A 149 14.35 -1.21 -11.63
N ALA A 150 13.70 -1.76 -12.65
CA ALA A 150 13.98 -3.10 -13.16
C ALA A 150 13.96 -3.15 -14.69
N ARG A 151 14.57 -4.21 -15.23
CA ARG A 151 14.50 -4.54 -16.66
C ARG A 151 13.05 -4.90 -17.05
N PRO A 152 12.67 -4.78 -18.33
CA PRO A 152 11.29 -5.01 -18.79
C PRO A 152 10.81 -6.47 -18.70
N GLY A 153 11.70 -7.43 -18.37
CA GLY A 153 11.31 -8.83 -18.25
C GLY A 153 10.28 -9.04 -17.14
N GLY A 154 9.19 -9.76 -17.44
CA GLY A 154 8.09 -10.02 -16.50
C GLY A 154 7.10 -8.87 -16.32
N LEU A 155 7.37 -7.69 -16.89
CA LEU A 155 6.54 -6.50 -16.72
C LEU A 155 5.11 -6.72 -17.20
N GLU A 156 4.93 -7.12 -18.46
CA GLU A 156 3.59 -7.25 -19.03
C GLU A 156 2.78 -8.37 -18.38
N GLU A 157 3.42 -9.47 -17.98
CA GLU A 157 2.75 -10.52 -17.23
C GLU A 157 2.22 -9.98 -15.88
N SER A 158 3.07 -9.30 -15.12
CA SER A 158 2.69 -8.72 -13.83
C SER A 158 1.64 -7.60 -13.95
N ALA A 159 1.78 -6.72 -14.95
CA ALA A 159 0.83 -5.66 -15.21
C ALA A 159 -0.55 -6.21 -15.65
N ASN A 160 -0.56 -7.31 -16.43
CA ASN A 160 -1.80 -8.01 -16.78
C ASN A 160 -2.45 -8.63 -15.54
N LEU A 161 -1.68 -9.26 -14.64
CA LEU A 161 -2.22 -9.77 -13.38
C LEU A 161 -2.85 -8.67 -12.52
N LEU A 162 -2.20 -7.51 -12.42
CA LEU A 162 -2.74 -6.36 -11.70
C LEU A 162 -4.03 -5.84 -12.36
N ARG A 163 -4.04 -5.66 -13.68
CA ARG A 163 -5.23 -5.23 -14.43
C ARG A 163 -6.41 -6.18 -14.19
N ASP A 164 -6.16 -7.48 -14.31
CA ASP A 164 -7.21 -8.49 -14.18
C ASP A 164 -7.72 -8.57 -12.74
N ALA A 165 -6.88 -8.28 -11.73
CA ALA A 165 -7.29 -8.17 -10.34
C ALA A 165 -8.10 -6.88 -10.04
N LEU A 166 -7.74 -5.77 -10.68
CA LEU A 166 -8.47 -4.49 -10.57
C LEU A 166 -9.82 -4.51 -11.30
N ALA A 167 -10.00 -5.34 -12.33
CA ALA A 167 -11.27 -5.42 -13.06
C ALA A 167 -12.33 -6.35 -12.41
N ARG A 168 -11.97 -7.16 -11.41
CA ARG A 168 -12.88 -8.09 -10.70
C ARG A 168 -13.83 -7.38 -9.75
#